data_AF-A0A7I7T8W5-F1
#
_entry.id   AF-A0A7I7T8W5-F1
#
_cell.length_a   1.000
_cell.length_b   1.000
_cell.length_c   1.000
_cell.angle_alpha   90.00
_cell.angle_beta   90.00
_cell.angle_gamma   90.00
#
_symmetry.space_group_name_H-M   'P 1'
#
loop_
_entity.id
_entity.type
_entity.pdbx_description
1 polymer ?
#
loop_
_entity_poly.entity_id
_entity_poly.type
_entity_poly.pdbx_seq_one_letter_code
_entity_poly.pdbx_strand_id
1 'polypeptide(L)' 'MARRVVQWSTGNVGAVVPCIEPQDVSNAVVFLASDDAGYITGTQLRVDAGGYIKNVPWSG' A
#
# COMPACT_ATOMS: atom_id res chain seq x y z
N MET A 1 -10.58 9.09 -25.63
CA MET A 1 -10.34 9.79 -24.35
C MET A 1 -10.78 8.90 -23.19
N ALA A 2 -9.88 8.05 -22.69
CA ALA A 2 -10.12 7.20 -21.52
C ALA A 2 -9.03 7.52 -20.50
N ARG A 3 -9.46 8.12 -19.39
CA ARG A 3 -8.62 8.47 -18.24
C ARG A 3 -8.14 7.19 -17.58
N ARG A 4 -6.81 7.07 -17.51
CA ARG A 4 -6.04 5.97 -16.91
C ARG A 4 -6.40 5.87 -15.43
N VAL A 5 -7.32 4.97 -15.10
CA VAL A 5 -7.36 4.35 -13.77
C VAL A 5 -5.95 3.82 -13.53
N VAL A 6 -5.36 4.18 -12.38
CA VAL A 6 -4.02 3.79 -11.95
C VAL A 6 -3.76 2.33 -12.34
N GLN A 7 -2.86 2.14 -13.30
CA GLN A 7 -2.42 0.83 -13.73
C GLN A 7 -1.56 0.26 -12.60
N TRP A 8 -2.20 -0.43 -11.66
CA TRP A 8 -1.49 -1.33 -10.76
C TRP A 8 -0.80 -2.39 -11.62
N SER A 9 0.48 -2.62 -11.36
CA SER A 9 1.27 -3.67 -12.01
C SER A 9 0.69 -5.03 -11.62
N THR A 10 -0.33 -5.47 -12.35
CA THR A 10 -0.81 -6.85 -12.32
C THR A 10 0.25 -7.70 -12.99
N GLY A 11 1.28 -8.06 -12.22
CA GLY A 11 2.38 -8.84 -12.74
C GLY A 11 3.13 -9.68 -11.72
N ASN A 12 2.96 -9.45 -10.41
CA ASN A 12 3.55 -10.30 -9.37
C ASN A 12 2.98 -9.96 -7.98
N VAL A 13 1.93 -10.65 -7.55
CA VAL A 13 1.59 -10.75 -6.10
C VAL A 13 2.58 -11.66 -5.34
N GLY A 14 3.65 -12.11 -6.01
CA GLY A 14 4.76 -12.90 -5.46
C GLY A 14 6.15 -12.27 -5.64
N ALA A 15 6.26 -11.03 -6.12
CA ALA A 15 7.55 -10.34 -6.17
C ALA A 15 7.81 -9.74 -4.79
N VAL A 16 8.86 -10.25 -4.14
CA VAL A 16 9.39 -9.65 -2.93
C VAL A 16 9.74 -8.19 -3.25
N VAL A 17 9.06 -7.25 -2.61
CA VAL A 17 9.44 -5.84 -2.63
C VAL A 17 10.65 -5.69 -1.70
N PRO A 18 11.86 -5.42 -2.22
CA PRO A 18 13.06 -5.38 -1.38
C PRO A 18 13.04 -4.18 -0.42
N CYS A 19 12.52 -3.05 -0.91
CA CYS A 19 12.25 -1.85 -0.15
C CYS A 19 11.15 -1.05 -0.85
N ILE A 20 10.39 -0.28 -0.07
CA ILE A 20 9.48 0.74 -0.60
C ILE A 20 10.25 2.03 -0.87
N GLU A 21 9.70 2.86 -1.74
CA GLU A 21 10.27 4.18 -2.02
C GLU A 21 9.62 5.26 -1.14
N PRO A 22 10.30 6.39 -0.85
CA PRO A 22 9.74 7.49 -0.06
C PRO A 22 8.40 8.04 -0.61
N GLN A 23 8.20 7.93 -1.92
CA GLN A 23 6.99 8.35 -2.62
C GLN A 23 5.78 7.49 -2.22
N ASP A 24 5.97 6.20 -1.90
CA ASP A 24 4.87 5.31 -1.50
C ASP A 24 4.25 5.76 -0.19
N VAL A 25 5.10 6.15 0.78
CA VAL A 25 4.64 6.72 2.06
C VAL A 25 4.01 8.10 1.84
N SER A 26 4.64 8.93 1.00
CA SER A 26 4.16 10.29 0.72
C SER A 26 2.76 10.28 0.08
N ASN A 27 2.49 9.35 -0.84
CA ASN A 27 1.17 9.18 -1.45
C ASN A 27 0.10 8.78 -0.42
N ALA A 28 0.45 7.92 0.56
CA ALA A 28 -0.45 7.57 1.66
C ALA A 28 -0.74 8.78 2.56
N VAL A 29 0.25 9.63 2.82
CA VAL A 29 0.07 10.88 3.57
C VAL A 29 -0.83 11.86 2.82
N VAL A 30 -0.65 12.01 1.50
CA VAL A 30 -1.53 12.85 0.67
C VAL A 30 -2.98 12.38 0.74
N PHE A 31 -3.22 11.07 0.75
CA PHE A 31 -4.56 10.52 0.98
C PHE A 31 -5.09 10.87 2.38
N LEU A 32 -4.31 10.66 3.44
CA LEU A 32 -4.75 10.99 4.81
C LEU A 32 -5.02 12.49 5.03
N ALA A 33 -4.38 13.35 4.25
CA ALA A 33 -4.61 14.79 4.28
C ALA A 33 -5.77 15.26 3.39
N SER A 34 -6.37 14.37 2.59
CA SER A 34 -7.47 14.72 1.70
C SER A 34 -8.83 14.64 2.39
N ASP A 35 -9.85 15.23 1.77
CA ASP A 35 -11.24 15.16 2.23
C ASP A 35 -11.78 13.72 2.27
N ASP A 36 -11.20 12.81 1.47
CA ASP A 36 -11.60 11.40 1.39
C ASP A 36 -11.27 10.63 2.69
N ALA A 37 -10.32 11.11 3.49
CA ALA A 37 -9.92 10.51 4.75
C ALA A 37 -10.58 11.14 5.98
N GLY A 38 -11.62 11.98 5.81
CA GLY A 38 -12.20 12.82 6.86
C GLY A 38 -12.69 12.12 8.15
N TYR A 39 -12.83 10.79 8.14
CA TYR A 39 -13.21 9.99 9.32
C TYR A 39 -12.12 8.99 9.77
N ILE A 40 -10.95 9.01 9.15
CA ILE A 40 -9.84 8.13 9.49
C ILE A 40 -8.95 8.84 10.51
N THR A 41 -9.02 8.40 11.77
CA THR A 41 -8.23 8.96 12.87
C THR A 41 -7.84 7.88 13.87
N GLY A 42 -6.73 8.10 14.59
CA GLY A 42 -6.23 7.18 15.61
C GLY A 42 -5.77 5.82 15.08
N THR A 43 -5.65 5.66 13.76
CA THR A 43 -5.25 4.41 13.11
C THR A 43 -3.76 4.37 12.84
N GLN A 44 -3.20 3.16 12.77
CA GLN A 44 -1.83 2.95 12.28
C GLN A 44 -1.89 2.32 10.88
N LEU A 45 -1.81 3.15 9.86
CA LEU A 45 -1.72 2.70 8.48
C LEU A 45 -0.29 2.23 8.16
N ARG A 46 -0.14 0.94 7.82
CA ARG A 46 1.15 0.34 7.44
C ARG A 46 1.33 0.45 5.93
N VAL A 47 2.50 0.94 5.54
CA VAL A 47 2.95 1.04 4.14
C VAL A 47 4.29 0.32 4.08
N ASP A 48 4.28 -0.97 3.83
CA ASP A 48 5.46 -1.84 3.95
C ASP A 48 5.48 -2.98 2.91
N ALA A 49 4.61 -2.89 1.90
CA ALA A 49 4.41 -3.93 0.89
C ALA A 49 4.11 -5.34 1.48
N GLY A 50 3.50 -5.42 2.67
CA GLY A 50 3.13 -6.69 3.31
C GLY A 50 4.24 -7.34 4.13
N GLY A 51 5.36 -6.65 4.38
CA GLY A 51 6.48 -7.17 5.17
C GLY A 51 6.11 -7.53 6.62
N TYR A 52 5.13 -6.84 7.22
CA TYR A 52 4.66 -7.12 8.57
C TYR A 52 3.86 -8.43 8.67
N ILE A 53 3.08 -8.76 7.65
CA ILE A 53 2.23 -9.95 7.64
C ILE A 53 3.08 -11.09 7.07
N LYS A 54 3.82 -11.77 7.95
CA LYS A 54 4.62 -12.94 7.57
C LYS A 54 3.65 -14.05 7.16
N ASN A 55 3.40 -14.22 5.88
CA ASN A 55 2.70 -15.38 5.34
C ASN A 55 3.64 -16.59 5.43
N VAL A 56 3.88 -17.08 6.65
CA VAL A 56 4.30 -18.47 6.83
C VAL A 56 3.06 -19.33 6.57
N PRO A 57 3.05 -20.20 5.54
CA PRO A 57 2.00 -21.21 5.44
C PRO A 57 2.03 -22.03 6.72
N TRP A 58 0.87 -22.26 7.34
CA TRP A 58 0.76 -23.13 8.51
C TRP A 58 1.39 -24.49 8.17
N SER A 59 2.47 -24.82 8.88
CA SER A 59 3.16 -26.10 8.83
C SER A 59 2.55 -26.94 9.92
N GLY A 60 1.51 -27.70 9.55
CA GLY A 60 1.20 -28.93 10.27
C GLY A 60 2.41 -29.85 10.23
#